data_AF-A0A0K9NIZ8-F1
#
_entry.id   AF-A0A0K9NIZ8-F1
#
_cell.length_a   1.000
_cell.length_b   1.000
_cell.length_c   1.000
_cell.angle_alpha   90.00
_cell.angle_beta   90.00
_cell.angle_gamma   90.00
#
_symmetry.space_group_name_H-M   'P 1'
#
loop_
_entity.id
_entity.type
_entity.pdbx_description
1 polymer ?
#
loop_
_entity_poly.entity_id
_entity_poly.type
_entity_poly.pdbx_seq_one_letter_code
_entity_poly.pdbx_strand_id
1 'polypeptide(L)'
;MGYSKSLCFPMLGLALLMVYASADSDCMSVIMPLAPCLPFVTGATPSPPITCCSAFGIVANSKPMCLCTVLAGDGSQYGVRIDKALSLSLPATCNVDTPPPDHCFS
;
A
#
# COMPACT_ATOMS: atom_id res chain seq x y z
N MET A 1 -4.80 -55.46 -11.46
CA MET A 1 -5.17 -54.18 -12.10
C MET A 1 -3.90 -53.44 -12.47
N GLY A 2 -3.59 -53.36 -13.75
CA GLY A 2 -2.58 -52.43 -14.26
C GLY A 2 -3.26 -51.17 -14.79
N TYR A 3 -2.62 -50.01 -14.63
CA TYR A 3 -2.83 -48.83 -15.47
C TYR A 3 -1.49 -48.13 -15.68
N SER A 4 -0.83 -48.57 -16.75
CA SER A 4 0.05 -47.74 -17.57
C SER A 4 -0.76 -46.56 -18.14
N LYS A 5 -0.06 -45.43 -18.34
CA LYS A 5 -0.36 -44.23 -19.16
C LYS A 5 -0.60 -42.91 -18.41
N SER A 6 0.18 -41.94 -18.90
CA SER A 6 0.04 -40.50 -18.78
C SER A 6 0.57 -39.86 -17.51
N LEU A 7 1.88 -39.59 -17.57
CA LEU A 7 2.41 -38.25 -17.34
C LEU A 7 1.50 -37.20 -18.01
N CYS A 8 0.51 -36.73 -17.28
CA CYS A 8 -0.10 -35.42 -17.48
C CYS A 8 -0.37 -34.93 -16.06
N PHE A 9 0.63 -34.26 -15.48
CA PHE A 9 0.48 -33.53 -14.23
C PHE A 9 0.24 -32.05 -14.58
N PRO A 10 -0.96 -31.63 -15.04
CA PRO A 10 -1.29 -30.22 -15.14
C PRO A 10 -1.72 -29.66 -13.77
N MET A 11 -1.34 -30.32 -12.66
CA MET A 11 -1.84 -30.01 -11.31
C MET A 11 -0.77 -29.44 -10.37
N LEU A 12 0.49 -29.36 -10.80
CA LEU A 12 1.57 -28.69 -10.04
C LEU A 12 1.80 -27.24 -10.49
N GLY A 13 0.95 -26.71 -11.38
CA GLY A 13 0.97 -25.30 -11.79
C GLY A 13 0.01 -24.41 -10.99
N LEU A 14 -1.08 -24.97 -10.46
CA LEU A 14 -2.13 -24.18 -9.80
C LEU A 14 -1.84 -23.86 -8.32
N ALA A 15 -1.03 -24.69 -7.64
CA ALA A 15 -0.65 -24.44 -6.25
C ALA A 15 0.33 -23.26 -6.09
N LEU A 16 1.14 -22.98 -7.11
CA LEU A 16 2.04 -21.81 -7.13
C LEU A 16 1.29 -20.49 -7.41
N LEU A 17 0.07 -20.56 -7.95
CA LEU A 17 -0.77 -19.38 -8.22
C LEU A 17 -1.46 -18.82 -6.95
N MET A 18 -1.66 -19.63 -5.91
CA MET A 18 -2.33 -19.17 -4.67
C MET A 18 -1.38 -18.38 -3.74
N VAL A 19 -0.07 -18.47 -3.97
CA VAL A 19 0.97 -17.82 -3.13
C VAL A 19 1.39 -16.45 -3.67
N TYR A 20 1.17 -16.13 -4.95
CA TYR A 20 1.51 -14.78 -5.48
C TYR A 20 0.46 -13.72 -5.13
N ALA A 21 -0.77 -14.12 -4.82
CA ALA A 21 -1.90 -13.18 -4.67
C ALA A 21 -1.97 -12.49 -3.29
N SER A 22 -1.16 -12.91 -2.32
CA SER A 22 -1.20 -12.42 -0.94
C SER A 22 -0.25 -11.25 -0.65
N ALA A 23 0.55 -10.80 -1.61
CA ALA A 23 1.48 -9.67 -1.38
C ALA A 23 0.94 -8.32 -1.89
N ASP A 24 0.14 -8.31 -2.97
CA ASP A 24 -0.32 -7.07 -3.62
C ASP A 24 -1.72 -6.62 -3.14
N SER A 25 -2.59 -7.58 -2.80
CA SER A 25 -3.97 -7.33 -2.36
C SER A 25 -4.08 -6.59 -1.02
N ASP A 26 -3.09 -6.77 -0.14
CA ASP A 26 -3.15 -6.26 1.24
C ASP A 26 -2.89 -4.76 1.35
N CYS A 27 -2.17 -4.17 0.39
CA CYS A 27 -1.92 -2.73 0.35
C CYS A 27 -3.07 -1.95 -0.27
N MET A 28 -3.86 -2.56 -1.17
CA MET A 28 -5.08 -1.90 -1.67
C MET A 28 -6.07 -1.60 -0.53
N SER A 29 -6.21 -2.51 0.44
CA SER A 29 -7.03 -2.29 1.63
C SER A 29 -6.49 -1.17 2.55
N VAL A 30 -5.22 -0.81 2.41
CA VAL A 30 -4.56 0.29 3.13
C VAL A 30 -4.71 1.62 2.41
N ILE A 31 -4.67 1.59 1.08
CA ILE A 31 -4.71 2.80 0.26
C ILE A 31 -6.14 3.35 0.16
N MET A 32 -7.15 2.47 0.14
CA MET A 32 -8.56 2.88 0.18
C MET A 32 -8.91 3.85 1.31
N PRO A 33 -8.60 3.56 2.59
CA PRO A 33 -8.87 4.49 3.69
C PRO A 33 -8.01 5.76 3.64
N LEU A 34 -6.94 5.81 2.85
CA LEU A 34 -6.11 7.01 2.61
C LEU A 34 -6.65 7.91 1.49
N ALA A 35 -7.72 7.52 0.78
CA ALA A 35 -8.42 8.37 -0.19
C ALA A 35 -8.67 9.82 0.29
N PRO A 36 -9.15 10.08 1.53
CA PRO A 36 -9.32 11.46 2.03
C PRO A 36 -8.02 12.27 2.17
N CYS A 37 -6.84 11.65 2.10
CA CYS A 37 -5.55 12.34 2.13
C CYS A 37 -5.13 12.92 0.79
N LEU A 38 -5.66 12.39 -0.33
CA LEU A 38 -5.33 12.82 -1.70
C LEU A 38 -5.28 14.34 -1.88
N PRO A 39 -6.31 15.14 -1.52
CA PRO A 39 -6.29 16.58 -1.76
C PRO A 39 -5.12 17.30 -1.07
N PHE A 40 -4.63 16.81 0.07
CA PHE A 40 -3.46 17.39 0.71
C PHE A 40 -2.17 16.93 0.02
N VAL A 41 -2.01 15.64 -0.26
CA VAL A 41 -0.80 15.11 -0.89
C VAL A 41 -0.66 15.49 -2.37
N THR A 42 -1.71 15.98 -3.01
CA THR A 42 -1.66 16.57 -4.37
C THR A 42 -1.55 18.10 -4.36
N GLY A 43 -1.48 18.72 -3.19
CA GLY A 43 -1.42 20.18 -3.05
C GLY A 43 -2.72 20.92 -3.34
N ALA A 44 -3.84 20.21 -3.52
CA ALA A 44 -5.15 20.82 -3.73
C ALA A 44 -5.69 21.51 -2.46
N THR A 45 -5.28 21.05 -1.27
CA THR A 45 -5.61 21.69 0.01
C THR A 45 -4.36 21.92 0.85
N PRO A 46 -4.28 23.04 1.59
CA PRO A 46 -3.12 23.36 2.42
C PRO A 46 -3.06 22.56 3.73
N SER A 47 -4.12 21.84 4.09
CA SER A 47 -4.17 20.99 5.29
C SER A 47 -5.00 19.74 5.04
N PRO A 48 -4.63 18.60 5.65
CA PRO A 48 -5.40 17.36 5.54
C PRO A 48 -6.65 17.43 6.42
N PRO A 49 -7.76 16.78 6.00
CA PRO A 49 -8.93 16.63 6.85
C PRO A 49 -8.62 15.70 8.04
N ILE A 50 -9.36 15.85 9.14
CA ILE A 50 -9.21 14.99 10.33
C ILE A 50 -9.35 13.50 9.97
N THR A 51 -10.26 13.18 9.05
CA THR A 51 -10.46 11.81 8.55
C THR A 51 -9.24 11.22 7.86
N CYS A 52 -8.43 12.05 7.18
CA CYS A 52 -7.15 11.62 6.62
C CYS A 52 -6.19 11.23 7.73
N CYS A 53 -6.00 12.08 8.75
CA CYS A 53 -5.05 11.81 9.82
C CYS A 53 -5.43 10.57 10.65
N SER A 54 -6.72 10.38 10.93
CA SER A 54 -7.21 9.17 11.60
C SER A 54 -6.90 7.91 10.81
N ALA A 55 -7.18 7.92 9.50
CA ALA A 55 -6.89 6.78 8.63
C ALA A 55 -5.38 6.51 8.50
N PHE A 56 -4.58 7.57 8.34
CA PHE A 56 -3.13 7.49 8.28
C PHE A 56 -2.54 6.87 9.55
N GLY A 57 -3.00 7.27 10.74
CA GLY A 57 -2.57 6.68 12.01
C GLY A 57 -2.89 5.19 12.13
N ILE A 58 -4.09 4.78 11.69
CA ILE A 58 -4.48 3.35 11.68
C ILE A 58 -3.57 2.56 10.75
N VAL A 59 -3.30 3.08 9.56
CA VAL A 59 -2.44 2.42 8.57
C VAL A 59 -0.99 2.35 9.05
N ALA A 60 -0.45 3.44 9.59
CA ALA A 60 0.92 3.50 10.10
C ALA A 60 1.20 2.41 11.14
N ASN A 61 0.20 2.11 11.98
CA ASN A 61 0.31 1.06 13.00
C ASN A 61 0.04 -0.35 12.47
N SER A 62 -0.83 -0.50 11.47
CA SER A 62 -1.26 -1.83 11.01
C SER A 62 -0.43 -2.37 9.85
N LYS A 63 -0.09 -1.53 8.86
CA LYS A 63 0.63 -1.91 7.64
C LYS A 63 1.66 -0.85 7.21
N PRO A 64 2.74 -0.67 7.98
CA PRO A 64 3.77 0.34 7.70
C PRO A 64 4.42 0.16 6.33
N MET A 65 4.64 -1.08 5.87
CA MET A 65 5.23 -1.35 4.54
C MET A 65 4.34 -0.90 3.38
N CYS A 66 3.01 -0.98 3.52
CA CYS A 66 2.10 -0.48 2.49
C CYS A 66 2.07 1.05 2.46
N LEU A 67 2.19 1.69 3.62
CA LEU A 67 2.25 3.14 3.74
C LEU A 67 3.46 3.72 3.02
N CYS A 68 4.56 2.98 2.96
CA CYS A 68 5.77 3.36 2.25
C CYS A 68 5.56 3.65 0.76
N THR A 69 4.64 2.92 0.10
CA THR A 69 4.31 3.19 -1.31
C THR A 69 3.68 4.58 -1.49
N VAL A 70 2.86 4.98 -0.54
CA VAL A 70 2.21 6.30 -0.50
C VAL A 70 3.24 7.39 -0.16
N LEU A 71 4.10 7.15 0.83
CA LEU A 71 5.14 8.09 1.26
C LEU A 71 6.28 8.26 0.24
N ALA A 72 6.54 7.23 -0.57
CA ALA A 72 7.50 7.31 -1.68
C ALA A 72 7.08 8.34 -2.74
N GLY A 73 5.79 8.70 -2.78
CA GLY A 73 5.22 9.63 -3.74
C GLY A 73 4.88 8.99 -5.08
N ASP A 74 4.78 7.65 -5.15
CA ASP A 74 4.35 6.95 -6.36
C ASP A 74 2.86 6.61 -6.27
N GLY A 75 2.03 7.55 -6.73
CA GLY A 75 0.60 7.37 -6.95
C GLY A 75 0.25 7.03 -8.40
N SER A 76 1.25 6.80 -9.26
CA SER A 76 1.08 6.66 -10.70
C SER A 76 0.23 5.44 -11.03
N GLN A 77 0.40 4.35 -10.27
CA GLN A 77 -0.43 3.14 -10.41
C GLN A 77 -1.91 3.38 -10.07
N TYR A 78 -2.23 4.47 -9.37
CA TYR A 78 -3.60 4.87 -9.03
C TYR A 78 -4.11 6.04 -9.87
N GLY A 79 -3.34 6.50 -10.87
CA GLY A 79 -3.71 7.63 -11.72
C GLY A 79 -3.66 8.99 -11.02
N VAL A 80 -2.94 9.09 -9.90
CA VAL A 80 -2.86 10.31 -9.08
C VAL A 80 -1.43 10.82 -9.05
N ARG A 81 -1.25 12.12 -9.22
CA ARG A 81 0.04 12.78 -8.99
C ARG A 81 0.18 13.14 -7.53
N ILE A 82 1.18 12.57 -6.89
CA ILE A 82 1.47 12.78 -5.47
C ILE A 82 2.69 13.68 -5.34
N ASP A 83 2.58 14.77 -4.59
CA ASP A 83 3.71 15.59 -4.18
C ASP A 83 4.42 14.91 -3.02
N LYS A 84 5.63 14.43 -3.30
CA LYS A 84 6.47 13.73 -2.33
C LYS A 84 6.75 14.59 -1.08
N ALA A 85 6.95 15.89 -1.25
CA ALA A 85 7.18 16.80 -0.13
C ALA A 85 5.98 16.88 0.84
N LEU A 86 4.75 16.90 0.30
CA LEU A 86 3.53 16.92 1.11
C LEU A 86 3.25 15.54 1.73
N SER A 87 3.59 14.46 1.04
CA SER A 87 3.48 13.12 1.60
C SER A 87 4.43 12.91 2.77
N LEU A 88 5.67 13.42 2.68
CA LEU A 88 6.65 13.37 3.77
C LEU A 88 6.30 14.29 4.94
N SER A 89 5.41 15.27 4.76
CA SER A 89 4.94 16.14 5.83
C SER A 89 3.69 15.61 6.54
N LEU A 90 3.02 14.56 6.03
CA LEU A 90 1.87 13.93 6.70
C LEU A 90 2.16 13.49 8.14
N PRO A 91 3.26 12.78 8.44
CA PRO A 91 3.55 12.33 9.80
C PRO A 91 3.57 13.49 10.81
N ALA A 92 4.24 14.59 10.45
CA ALA A 92 4.31 15.78 11.28
C ALA A 92 2.97 16.52 11.36
N THR A 93 2.25 16.65 10.24
CA THR A 93 0.96 17.37 10.17
C THR A 93 -0.14 16.64 10.93
N CYS A 94 -0.15 15.31 10.88
CA CYS A 94 -1.11 14.46 11.57
C CYS A 94 -0.66 14.03 12.97
N ASN A 95 0.55 14.43 13.41
CA ASN A 95 1.13 14.05 14.69
C ASN A 95 1.11 12.51 14.91
N VAL A 96 1.55 11.78 13.89
CA VAL A 96 1.65 10.31 13.91
C VAL A 96 3.12 9.92 13.86
N ASP A 97 3.57 9.22 14.89
CA ASP A 97 4.90 8.61 14.90
C ASP A 97 4.96 7.53 13.82
N THR A 98 5.81 7.75 12.82
CA THR A 98 6.10 6.78 11.77
C THR A 98 7.60 6.52 11.75
N PRO A 99 8.04 5.28 11.45
CA PRO A 99 9.45 5.03 11.20
C PRO A 99 9.92 5.92 10.03
N PRO A 100 11.21 6.31 10.01
CA PRO A 100 11.73 7.18 8.97
C PRO A 100 11.45 6.59 7.58
N PRO A 101 11.18 7.43 6.57
CA PRO A 101 10.94 6.97 5.19
C PRO A 101 12.12 6.19 4.61
N ASP A 102 13.33 6.31 5.17
CA ASP A 102 14.49 5.50 4.80
C ASP A 102 14.36 4.02 5.21
N HIS A 103 13.59 3.72 6.26
CA HIS A 103 13.32 2.35 6.72
C HIS A 103 12.22 1.65 5.93
N CYS A 104 11.55 2.36 5.01
CA CYS A 104 10.60 1.76 4.08
C CYS A 104 11.23 0.81 3.05
N PHE A 105 12.56 0.80 2.95
CA PHE A 105 13.31 0.08 1.93
C PHE A 105 14.28 -0.97 2.50
N SER A 106 14.10 -1.39 3.77
CA SER A 106 14.92 -2.45 4.38
C SER A 106 14.28 -3.82 4.34
#